data_AF-V4LEG4-F1
#
_entry.id   AF-V4LEG4-F1
#
_cell.length_a   1.000
_cell.length_b   1.000
_cell.length_c   1.000
_cell.angle_alpha   90.00
_cell.angle_beta   90.00
_cell.angle_gamma   90.00
#
_symmetry.space_group_name_H-M   'P 1'
#
loop_
_entity.id
_entity.type
_entity.pdbx_description
1 polymer ?
#
loop_
_entity_poly.entity_id
_entity_poly.type
_entity_poly.pdbx_seq_one_letter_code
_entity_poly.pdbx_strand_id
1 'polypeptide(L)'
;MHFLDIFWPLRVIPVLLPLSVPLSAMADEIVLCSGGSISFSNVNGDFQVTAVNDRERVVAWETGEKRILPTRRRERWNGSLGLVYPGGDEDIHVVYEEGMQFFSSLEDAQNWIFWRNDQMSYVANEGGIVVGGYTVPNDEGGSVAAVLLQVWQFVIDSKVPDSFRLSTSDGEASGPGIELEGEVCAMRGRSDLQKASRGKWINGRFFSGKVLDLLAETRATIADVERCIEHGIRAPHGQFESCTWVGEPFLWVMFDDSGRVLMAGVR
;
A
#
# COMPACT_ATOMS: atom_id res chain seq x y z
N MET A 1 -15.79 58.84 -41.78
CA MET A 1 -17.09 58.65 -42.46
C MET A 1 -16.97 57.37 -43.29
N HIS A 2 -17.94 56.45 -43.18
CA HIS A 2 -18.00 55.06 -43.67
C HIS A 2 -17.19 54.03 -42.83
N PHE A 3 -17.79 53.12 -42.04
CA PHE A 3 -18.75 52.01 -42.27
C PHE A 3 -18.20 50.87 -43.14
N LEU A 4 -18.06 49.69 -42.51
CA LEU A 4 -18.19 48.30 -43.00
C LEU A 4 -17.67 47.40 -41.85
N ASP A 5 -18.49 46.98 -40.89
CA ASP A 5 -19.43 45.84 -40.95
C ASP A 5 -18.87 44.59 -41.64
N ILE A 6 -18.31 43.68 -40.83
CA ILE A 6 -18.27 42.25 -41.12
C ILE A 6 -18.75 41.52 -39.87
N PHE A 7 -20.04 41.16 -39.90
CA PHE A 7 -20.67 40.20 -39.00
C PHE A 7 -20.10 38.80 -39.28
N TRP A 8 -19.57 38.16 -38.24
CA TRP A 8 -19.33 36.71 -38.23
C TRP A 8 -20.35 36.07 -37.28
N PRO A 9 -21.01 34.96 -37.65
CA PRO A 9 -21.98 34.34 -36.77
C PRO A 9 -21.25 33.73 -35.57
N LEU A 10 -21.53 34.24 -34.38
CA LEU A 10 -21.26 33.58 -33.11
C LEU A 10 -21.97 32.22 -33.13
N ARG A 11 -21.24 31.17 -33.52
CA ARG A 11 -21.60 29.81 -33.14
C ARG A 11 -21.46 29.74 -31.63
N VAL A 12 -22.59 29.74 -30.94
CA VAL A 12 -22.69 29.27 -29.56
C VAL A 12 -22.23 27.82 -29.60
N ILE A 13 -20.96 27.59 -29.26
CA ILE A 13 -20.48 26.25 -28.91
C ILE A 13 -21.09 25.99 -27.55
N PRO A 14 -22.02 25.03 -27.41
CA PRO A 14 -22.38 24.57 -26.08
C PRO A 14 -21.09 24.05 -25.47
N VAL A 15 -20.60 24.76 -24.43
CA VAL A 15 -19.63 24.20 -23.52
C VAL A 15 -20.36 23.02 -22.88
N LEU A 16 -20.15 21.85 -23.45
CA LEU A 16 -20.39 20.58 -22.79
C LEU A 16 -19.50 20.64 -21.55
N LEU A 17 -20.08 21.11 -20.45
CA LEU A 17 -19.59 20.80 -19.12
C LEU A 17 -19.29 19.29 -19.16
N PRO A 18 -18.08 18.85 -18.78
CA PRO A 18 -17.80 17.43 -18.73
C PRO A 18 -18.93 16.80 -17.93
N LEU A 19 -19.62 15.86 -18.58
CA LEU A 19 -20.54 14.95 -17.93
C LEU A 19 -19.90 14.62 -16.58
N SER A 20 -20.60 15.00 -15.51
CA SER A 20 -20.29 14.54 -14.17
C SER A 20 -20.13 13.04 -14.33
N VAL A 21 -18.89 12.55 -14.37
CA VAL A 21 -18.65 11.13 -14.30
C VAL A 21 -19.41 10.76 -13.04
N PRO A 22 -20.47 9.93 -13.13
CA PRO A 22 -21.08 9.46 -11.91
C PRO A 22 -19.92 8.96 -11.06
N LEU A 23 -19.95 9.21 -9.74
CA LEU A 23 -19.04 8.59 -8.78
C LEU A 23 -19.34 7.07 -8.77
N SER A 24 -19.21 6.47 -9.95
CA SER A 24 -19.54 5.13 -10.34
C SER A 24 -18.31 4.37 -9.93
N ALA A 25 -18.45 3.68 -8.80
CA ALA A 25 -17.51 2.68 -8.33
C ALA A 25 -16.05 3.12 -8.51
N MET A 26 -15.59 4.15 -7.77
CA MET A 26 -14.19 4.07 -7.35
C MET A 26 -14.11 2.77 -6.57
N ALA A 27 -13.56 1.77 -7.22
CA ALA A 27 -13.61 0.40 -6.80
C ALA A 27 -12.79 0.32 -5.52
N ASP A 28 -13.46 0.44 -4.38
CA ASP A 28 -12.81 0.66 -3.12
C ASP A 28 -11.88 -0.52 -2.84
N GLU A 29 -10.60 -0.24 -2.70
CA GLU A 29 -9.60 -1.24 -2.34
C GLU A 29 -9.70 -1.57 -0.83
N ILE A 30 -10.93 -1.62 -0.31
CA ILE A 30 -11.27 -1.93 1.08
C ILE A 30 -11.23 -3.45 1.25
N VAL A 31 -10.61 -3.90 2.33
CA VAL A 31 -10.42 -5.31 2.64
C VAL A 31 -11.61 -5.85 3.43
N LEU A 32 -12.00 -5.18 4.51
CA LEU A 32 -13.05 -5.65 5.42
C LEU A 32 -14.43 -5.11 5.03
N CYS A 33 -15.39 -6.03 4.93
CA CYS A 33 -16.79 -5.64 4.85
C CYS A 33 -17.32 -5.16 6.20
N SER A 34 -18.42 -4.40 6.18
CA SER A 34 -19.20 -4.08 7.38
C SER A 34 -19.51 -5.35 8.18
N GLY A 35 -19.23 -5.33 9.48
CA GLY A 35 -19.36 -6.46 10.40
C GLY A 35 -18.19 -7.46 10.36
N GLY A 36 -17.23 -7.31 9.44
CA GLY A 36 -16.03 -8.14 9.39
C GLY A 36 -15.01 -7.75 10.46
N SER A 37 -14.27 -8.74 10.96
CA SER A 37 -13.19 -8.55 11.92
C SER A 37 -11.97 -9.38 11.54
N ILE A 38 -10.79 -8.83 11.81
CA ILE A 38 -9.51 -9.54 11.76
C ILE A 38 -8.88 -9.45 13.13
N SER A 39 -8.60 -10.59 13.76
CA SER A 39 -7.77 -10.66 14.95
C SER A 39 -6.45 -11.31 14.58
N PHE A 40 -5.34 -10.78 15.08
CA PHE A 40 -4.03 -11.35 14.82
C PHE A 40 -3.03 -11.10 15.93
N SER A 41 -2.02 -11.97 15.99
CA SER A 41 -0.91 -11.88 16.94
C SER A 41 0.41 -11.86 16.20
N ASN A 42 1.32 -11.01 16.62
CA ASN A 42 2.72 -11.01 16.17
C ASN A 42 3.66 -10.76 17.35
N VAL A 43 4.96 -10.57 17.08
CA VAL A 43 5.96 -10.32 18.14
C VAL A 43 5.74 -9.02 18.92
N ASN A 44 4.88 -8.12 18.41
CA ASN A 44 4.55 -6.83 19.03
C ASN A 44 3.24 -6.87 19.84
N GLY A 45 2.56 -8.03 19.90
CA GLY A 45 1.35 -8.23 20.68
C GLY A 45 0.14 -8.68 19.86
N ASP A 46 -1.02 -8.58 20.50
CA ASP A 46 -2.31 -8.96 19.94
C ASP A 46 -3.06 -7.71 19.43
N PHE A 47 -3.65 -7.85 18.26
CA PHE A 47 -4.36 -6.77 17.59
C PHE A 47 -5.68 -7.28 17.02
N GLN A 48 -6.67 -6.38 16.97
CA GLN A 48 -7.93 -6.64 16.30
C GLN A 48 -8.39 -5.41 15.52
N VAL A 49 -8.97 -5.64 14.35
CA VAL A 49 -9.61 -4.60 13.53
C VAL A 49 -10.99 -5.06 13.15
N THR A 50 -12.01 -4.34 13.62
CA THR A 50 -13.41 -4.56 13.27
C THR A 50 -13.92 -3.45 12.36
N ALA A 51 -14.53 -3.81 11.23
CA ALA A 51 -15.23 -2.88 10.36
C ALA A 51 -16.67 -2.67 10.84
N VAL A 52 -16.96 -1.49 11.36
CA VAL A 52 -18.31 -1.14 11.84
C VAL A 52 -19.24 -0.88 10.65
N ASN A 53 -18.73 -0.16 9.66
CA ASN A 53 -19.36 0.11 8.37
C ASN A 53 -18.30 0.19 7.27
N ASP A 54 -18.61 0.78 6.13
CA ASP A 54 -17.70 0.88 4.98
C ASP A 54 -16.43 1.68 5.28
N ARG A 55 -16.49 2.63 6.22
CA ARG A 55 -15.36 3.54 6.51
C ARG A 55 -14.92 3.59 7.96
N GLU A 56 -15.75 3.16 8.89
CA GLU A 56 -15.46 3.20 10.31
C GLU A 56 -14.82 1.89 10.76
N ARG A 57 -13.78 2.01 11.57
CA ARG A 57 -13.07 0.87 12.16
C ARG A 57 -13.02 1.02 13.67
N VAL A 58 -13.06 -0.10 14.38
CA VAL A 58 -12.58 -0.21 15.75
C VAL A 58 -11.27 -0.97 15.68
N VAL A 59 -10.19 -0.33 16.11
CA VAL A 59 -8.87 -0.95 16.25
C VAL A 59 -8.62 -1.22 17.72
N ALA A 60 -8.21 -2.42 18.06
CA ALA A 60 -7.90 -2.82 19.42
C ALA A 60 -6.50 -3.44 19.49
N TRP A 61 -5.88 -3.27 20.65
CA TRP A 61 -4.61 -3.85 21.06
C TRP A 61 -4.74 -4.29 22.52
N GLU A 62 -3.71 -4.94 23.07
CA GLU A 62 -3.75 -5.57 24.40
C GLU A 62 -4.36 -4.69 25.53
N THR A 63 -4.05 -3.39 25.52
CA THR A 63 -4.41 -2.48 26.62
C THR A 63 -5.51 -1.48 26.27
N GLY A 64 -6.07 -1.51 25.06
CA GLY A 64 -7.08 -0.52 24.67
C GLY A 64 -7.68 -0.71 23.29
N GLU A 65 -8.63 0.16 22.98
CA GLU A 65 -9.26 0.22 21.67
C GLU A 65 -9.54 1.67 21.25
N LYS A 66 -9.64 1.88 19.94
CA LYS A 66 -10.00 3.15 19.34
C LYS A 66 -10.94 2.98 18.16
N ARG A 67 -12.01 3.76 18.18
CA ARG A 67 -12.89 3.96 17.03
C ARG A 67 -12.32 5.06 16.14
N ILE A 68 -12.08 4.74 14.87
CA ILE A 68 -11.48 5.64 13.89
C ILE A 68 -12.35 5.75 12.64
N LEU A 69 -12.23 6.88 11.95
CA LEU A 69 -12.91 7.13 10.67
C LEU A 69 -11.90 7.37 9.53
N PRO A 70 -11.28 6.31 9.00
CA PRO A 70 -10.39 6.39 7.86
C PRO A 70 -10.98 7.13 6.64
N THR A 71 -10.07 7.78 5.91
CA THR A 71 -10.35 8.46 4.65
C THR A 71 -9.90 7.62 3.48
N ARG A 72 -10.63 7.71 2.37
CA ARG A 72 -10.23 7.07 1.11
C ARG A 72 -9.05 7.85 0.53
N ARG A 73 -8.05 7.13 0.04
CA ARG A 73 -6.94 7.77 -0.67
C ARG A 73 -7.44 8.35 -1.99
N ARG A 74 -6.98 9.57 -2.30
CA ARG A 74 -7.26 10.24 -3.58
C ARG A 74 -6.27 9.84 -4.67
N GLU A 75 -5.11 9.35 -4.26
CA GLU A 75 -3.99 8.98 -5.11
C GLU A 75 -3.40 7.65 -4.60
N ARG A 76 -2.75 6.89 -5.48
CA ARG A 76 -2.13 5.63 -5.09
C ARG A 76 -0.98 5.90 -4.12
N TRP A 77 -1.01 5.20 -2.99
CA TRP A 77 0.08 5.18 -2.03
C TRP A 77 0.64 3.76 -1.98
N ASN A 78 1.90 3.61 -2.40
CA ASN A 78 2.53 2.29 -2.58
C ASN A 78 1.69 1.34 -3.44
N GLY A 79 1.05 1.87 -4.50
CA GLY A 79 0.18 1.11 -5.38
C GLY A 79 -1.23 0.84 -4.85
N SER A 80 -1.67 1.43 -3.73
CA SER A 80 -3.04 1.23 -3.21
C SER A 80 -3.87 2.51 -3.06
N LEU A 81 -5.17 2.41 -3.37
CA LEU A 81 -6.22 3.40 -3.18
C LEU A 81 -7.11 3.14 -1.94
N GLY A 82 -6.69 2.27 -1.02
CA GLY A 82 -7.53 1.89 0.12
C GLY A 82 -7.75 2.99 1.17
N LEU A 83 -7.98 2.61 2.42
CA LEU A 83 -8.24 3.56 3.51
C LEU A 83 -6.96 3.96 4.24
N VAL A 84 -6.95 5.19 4.76
CA VAL A 84 -5.89 5.72 5.61
C VAL A 84 -6.45 6.58 6.74
N TYR A 85 -5.92 6.41 7.94
CA TYR A 85 -6.15 7.27 9.09
C TYR A 85 -4.80 7.56 9.75
N PRO A 86 -4.19 8.73 9.51
CA PRO A 86 -3.00 9.18 10.22
C PRO A 86 -3.42 10.25 11.26
N GLY A 87 -4.04 9.82 12.36
CA GLY A 87 -4.71 10.74 13.28
C GLY A 87 -4.64 10.28 14.72
N GLY A 88 -5.16 11.06 15.65
CA GLY A 88 -5.10 10.75 17.07
C GLY A 88 -5.81 11.80 17.90
N ASP A 89 -5.75 11.65 19.22
CA ASP A 89 -6.15 12.67 20.18
C ASP A 89 -5.08 12.88 21.25
N GLU A 90 -5.45 13.50 22.37
CA GLU A 90 -4.52 13.82 23.46
C GLU A 90 -3.93 12.57 24.11
N ASP A 91 -4.62 11.42 24.00
CA ASP A 91 -4.22 10.18 24.66
C ASP A 91 -3.41 9.27 23.75
N ILE A 92 -3.75 9.20 22.46
CA ILE A 92 -3.14 8.24 21.55
C ILE A 92 -3.12 8.67 20.08
N HIS A 93 -2.00 8.40 19.42
CA HIS A 93 -1.88 8.48 17.97
C HIS A 93 -2.14 7.12 17.30
N VAL A 94 -2.94 7.09 16.24
CA VAL A 94 -3.25 5.89 15.47
C VAL A 94 -2.92 6.12 13.99
N VAL A 95 -2.07 5.26 13.45
CA VAL A 95 -1.83 5.16 12.00
C VAL A 95 -2.44 3.86 11.50
N TYR A 96 -3.55 3.97 10.78
CA TYR A 96 -4.20 2.82 10.17
C TYR A 96 -4.12 2.91 8.64
N GLU A 97 -3.69 1.82 8.02
CA GLU A 97 -3.78 1.64 6.57
C GLU A 97 -4.56 0.37 6.24
N GLU A 98 -5.46 0.48 5.28
CA GLU A 98 -6.17 -0.66 4.69
C GLU A 98 -6.07 -0.56 3.17
N GLY A 99 -5.93 -1.69 2.47
CA GLY A 99 -5.82 -1.64 1.02
C GLY A 99 -5.66 -2.98 0.32
N MET A 100 -5.58 -2.92 -1.00
CA MET A 100 -5.10 -4.02 -1.84
C MET A 100 -3.67 -3.76 -2.27
N GLN A 101 -2.86 -4.81 -2.35
CA GLN A 101 -1.53 -4.76 -2.94
C GLN A 101 -1.47 -5.68 -4.15
N PHE A 102 -1.14 -5.11 -5.30
CA PHE A 102 -1.06 -5.82 -6.57
C PHE A 102 0.39 -6.20 -6.87
N PHE A 103 0.59 -7.47 -7.24
CA PHE A 103 1.89 -8.04 -7.57
C PHE A 103 1.80 -8.87 -8.85
N SER A 104 2.90 -8.89 -9.59
CA SER A 104 3.01 -9.69 -10.82
C SER A 104 3.40 -11.14 -10.55
N SER A 105 4.02 -11.40 -9.40
CA SER A 105 4.52 -12.70 -8.98
C SER A 105 4.48 -12.83 -7.45
N LEU A 106 4.60 -14.07 -6.95
CA LEU A 106 4.75 -14.33 -5.52
C LEU A 106 6.08 -13.78 -4.97
N GLU A 107 7.15 -13.84 -5.76
CA GLU A 107 8.47 -13.30 -5.39
C GLU A 107 8.39 -11.78 -5.13
N ASP A 108 7.68 -11.02 -5.98
CA ASP A 108 7.46 -9.58 -5.78
C ASP A 108 6.74 -9.30 -4.45
N ALA A 109 5.71 -10.10 -4.15
CA ALA A 109 4.94 -9.99 -2.91
C ALA A 109 5.80 -10.28 -1.66
N GLN A 110 6.64 -11.32 -1.73
CA GLN A 110 7.56 -11.69 -0.64
C GLN A 110 8.63 -10.61 -0.42
N ASN A 111 9.22 -10.07 -1.49
CA ASN A 111 10.19 -8.98 -1.40
C ASN A 111 9.59 -7.71 -0.79
N TRP A 112 8.34 -7.39 -1.14
CA TRP A 112 7.62 -6.26 -0.53
C TRP A 112 7.44 -6.45 0.97
N ILE A 113 7.03 -7.64 1.41
CA ILE A 113 6.84 -7.90 2.84
C ILE A 113 8.17 -7.88 3.57
N PHE A 114 9.20 -8.56 3.03
CA PHE A 114 10.53 -8.57 3.64
C PHE A 114 10.99 -7.16 4.00
N TRP A 115 10.89 -6.23 3.05
CA TRP A 115 11.28 -4.83 3.27
C TRP A 115 10.41 -4.12 4.33
N ARG A 116 9.10 -4.41 4.38
CA ARG A 116 8.18 -3.76 5.33
C ARG A 116 8.23 -4.39 6.72
N ASN A 117 8.77 -5.60 6.85
CA ASN A 117 8.61 -6.44 8.03
C ASN A 117 9.38 -5.94 9.24
N ASP A 118 10.47 -5.20 9.03
CA ASP A 118 11.36 -4.68 10.07
C ASP A 118 10.65 -3.90 11.19
N GLN A 119 9.49 -3.31 10.90
CA GLN A 119 8.72 -2.54 11.88
C GLN A 119 7.37 -3.18 12.21
N MET A 120 6.67 -3.69 11.19
CA MET A 120 5.26 -4.08 11.36
C MET A 120 5.08 -5.54 11.78
N SER A 121 6.12 -6.37 11.64
CA SER A 121 6.09 -7.81 11.94
C SER A 121 4.84 -8.49 11.37
N TYR A 122 4.73 -8.52 10.05
CA TYR A 122 3.54 -9.01 9.35
C TYR A 122 3.31 -10.50 9.60
N VAL A 123 2.03 -10.84 9.70
CA VAL A 123 1.52 -12.19 9.57
C VAL A 123 0.58 -12.25 8.37
N ALA A 124 0.41 -13.44 7.79
CA ALA A 124 -0.48 -13.63 6.65
C ALA A 124 -1.18 -14.98 6.73
N ASN A 125 -2.32 -15.07 6.06
CA ASN A 125 -3.03 -16.33 5.87
C ASN A 125 -2.90 -16.85 4.43
N GLU A 126 -3.40 -18.06 4.19
CA GLU A 126 -3.33 -18.71 2.88
C GLU A 126 -4.12 -17.96 1.80
N GLY A 127 -5.13 -17.17 2.17
CA GLY A 127 -5.91 -16.32 1.27
C GLY A 127 -5.26 -14.97 0.93
N GLY A 128 -4.01 -14.75 1.31
CA GLY A 128 -3.28 -13.51 1.01
C GLY A 128 -3.75 -12.28 1.79
N ILE A 129 -4.47 -12.47 2.90
CA ILE A 129 -4.63 -11.40 3.88
C ILE A 129 -3.31 -11.26 4.62
N VAL A 130 -2.78 -10.04 4.64
CA VAL A 130 -1.51 -9.68 5.26
C VAL A 130 -1.77 -8.54 6.24
N VAL A 131 -1.45 -8.77 7.50
CA VAL A 131 -1.68 -7.79 8.56
C VAL A 131 -0.42 -7.58 9.38
N GLY A 132 -0.21 -6.36 9.84
CA GLY A 132 0.93 -5.99 10.67
C GLY A 132 0.50 -4.96 11.70
N GLY A 133 1.13 -5.00 12.86
CA GLY A 133 0.79 -4.15 13.99
C GLY A 133 1.99 -3.93 14.90
N TYR A 134 2.11 -2.73 15.46
CA TYR A 134 2.97 -2.47 16.59
C TYR A 134 2.48 -1.27 17.41
N THR A 135 2.87 -1.24 18.68
CA THR A 135 2.59 -0.14 19.60
C THR A 135 3.87 0.59 19.97
N VAL A 136 3.80 1.90 20.10
CA VAL A 136 4.87 2.73 20.65
C VAL A 136 4.51 3.06 22.10
N PRO A 137 5.33 2.69 23.10
CA PRO A 137 5.06 3.02 24.49
C PRO A 137 5.21 4.53 24.73
N ASN A 138 4.50 5.05 25.74
CA ASN A 138 4.77 6.37 26.30
C ASN A 138 5.97 6.31 27.27
N ASP A 139 6.74 7.39 27.37
CA ASP A 139 7.92 7.52 28.23
C ASP A 139 7.59 7.34 29.73
N GLU A 140 6.32 7.56 30.11
CA GLU A 140 5.83 7.42 31.49
C GLU A 140 5.49 5.97 31.90
N GLY A 141 5.84 4.98 31.06
CA GLY A 141 6.03 3.60 31.49
C GLY A 141 4.75 2.82 31.83
N GLY A 142 3.76 2.85 30.93
CA GLY A 142 2.61 1.94 31.04
C GLY A 142 1.49 2.16 30.01
N SER A 143 1.39 3.33 29.38
CA SER A 143 0.42 3.60 28.32
C SER A 143 1.05 3.52 26.93
N VAL A 144 0.21 3.32 25.91
CA VAL A 144 0.59 3.32 24.50
C VAL A 144 0.44 4.74 23.95
N ALA A 145 1.54 5.33 23.45
CA ALA A 145 1.53 6.64 22.80
C ALA A 145 1.07 6.57 21.34
N ALA A 146 1.39 5.48 20.64
CA ALA A 146 0.93 5.28 19.28
C ALA A 146 0.64 3.82 18.93
N VAL A 147 -0.32 3.60 18.04
CA VAL A 147 -0.65 2.30 17.45
C VAL A 147 -0.54 2.42 15.95
N LEU A 148 0.21 1.53 15.32
CA LEU A 148 0.28 1.43 13.87
C LEU A 148 -0.27 0.09 13.44
N LEU A 149 -1.23 0.11 12.51
CA LEU A 149 -1.94 -1.07 12.03
C LEU A 149 -2.08 -1.02 10.52
N GLN A 150 -1.82 -2.15 9.88
CA GLN A 150 -1.96 -2.28 8.44
C GLN A 150 -2.70 -3.56 8.08
N VAL A 151 -3.66 -3.44 7.17
CA VAL A 151 -4.48 -4.54 6.64
C VAL A 151 -4.42 -4.53 5.13
N TRP A 152 -3.85 -5.58 4.55
CA TRP A 152 -3.70 -5.70 3.09
C TRP A 152 -4.34 -6.98 2.58
N GLN A 153 -5.07 -6.90 1.46
CA GLN A 153 -5.34 -8.05 0.60
C GLN A 153 -4.30 -8.08 -0.52
N PHE A 154 -3.56 -9.17 -0.62
CA PHE A 154 -2.64 -9.38 -1.73
C PHE A 154 -3.37 -9.94 -2.93
N VAL A 155 -3.05 -9.39 -4.10
CA VAL A 155 -3.52 -9.82 -5.42
C VAL A 155 -2.29 -10.12 -6.26
N ILE A 156 -2.10 -11.38 -6.62
CA ILE A 156 -0.94 -11.88 -7.35
C ILE A 156 -1.40 -12.36 -8.73
N ASP A 157 -0.77 -11.86 -9.80
CA ASP A 157 -1.17 -12.12 -11.19
C ASP A 157 -2.68 -11.89 -11.41
N SER A 158 -3.17 -10.77 -10.89
CA SER A 158 -4.59 -10.35 -10.97
C SER A 158 -5.59 -11.28 -10.27
N LYS A 159 -5.13 -12.12 -9.33
CA LYS A 159 -5.99 -13.02 -8.55
C LYS A 159 -5.64 -12.96 -7.06
N VAL A 160 -6.63 -13.18 -6.20
CA VAL A 160 -6.34 -13.52 -4.80
C VAL A 160 -5.67 -14.90 -4.80
N PRO A 161 -4.54 -15.07 -4.10
CA PRO A 161 -3.89 -16.36 -4.04
C PRO A 161 -4.77 -17.37 -3.28
N ASP A 162 -4.87 -18.59 -3.82
CA ASP A 162 -5.51 -19.72 -3.11
C ASP A 162 -4.60 -20.29 -2.01
N SER A 163 -3.29 -19.99 -2.09
CA SER A 163 -2.31 -20.33 -1.08
C SER A 163 -1.20 -19.27 -1.07
N PHE A 164 -0.99 -18.66 0.08
CA PHE A 164 0.07 -17.70 0.35
C PHE A 164 0.72 -18.04 1.68
N ARG A 165 2.05 -18.04 1.71
CA ARG A 165 2.84 -18.22 2.92
C ARG A 165 3.94 -17.18 2.98
N LEU A 166 4.05 -16.55 4.13
CA LEU A 166 5.19 -15.70 4.44
C LEU A 166 6.42 -16.57 4.63
N SER A 167 7.42 -16.28 3.81
CA SER A 167 8.79 -16.70 4.09
C SER A 167 9.38 -15.69 5.07
N THR A 168 9.56 -16.08 6.32
CA THR A 168 10.38 -15.29 7.26
C THR A 168 11.86 -15.51 6.94
N SER A 169 12.73 -14.62 7.41
CA SER A 169 14.19 -14.73 7.28
C SER A 169 14.73 -16.07 7.80
N ASP A 170 14.02 -16.71 8.72
CA ASP A 170 14.46 -17.90 9.43
C ASP A 170 13.88 -19.18 8.79
N GLY A 171 13.14 -19.04 7.68
CA GLY A 171 12.50 -20.15 6.98
C GLY A 171 11.29 -20.76 7.70
N GLU A 172 10.95 -20.26 8.89
CA GLU A 172 9.71 -20.63 9.57
C GLU A 172 8.53 -19.88 8.95
N ALA A 173 7.47 -20.60 8.61
CA ALA A 173 6.23 -19.96 8.17
C ALA A 173 5.68 -19.14 9.33
N SER A 174 5.35 -17.87 9.12
CA SER A 174 4.54 -17.10 10.08
C SER A 174 3.30 -17.93 10.41
N GLY A 175 3.11 -18.24 11.71
CA GLY A 175 2.11 -19.19 12.18
C GLY A 175 0.66 -18.80 11.88
N PRO A 176 -0.33 -19.62 12.29
CA PRO A 176 -1.77 -19.42 12.04
C PRO A 176 -2.38 -18.27 12.87
N GLY A 177 -1.68 -17.14 12.99
CA GLY A 177 -2.05 -16.03 13.86
C GLY A 177 -3.02 -15.04 13.24
N ILE A 178 -3.86 -15.43 12.26
CA ILE A 178 -4.95 -14.58 11.76
C ILE A 178 -6.26 -15.33 11.89
N GLU A 179 -7.17 -14.75 12.66
CA GLU A 179 -8.57 -15.16 12.76
C GLU A 179 -9.43 -14.16 11.99
N LEU A 180 -10.23 -14.67 11.05
CA LEU A 180 -11.16 -13.89 10.26
C LEU A 180 -12.59 -14.21 10.67
N GLU A 181 -13.34 -13.19 11.02
CA GLU A 181 -14.78 -13.29 11.24
C GLU A 181 -15.51 -12.41 10.22
N GLY A 182 -16.55 -12.95 9.58
CA GLY A 182 -17.31 -12.24 8.55
C GLY A 182 -16.67 -12.31 7.15
N GLU A 183 -17.05 -11.37 6.29
CA GLU A 183 -16.68 -11.38 4.87
C GLU A 183 -15.55 -10.38 4.54
N VAL A 184 -14.63 -10.81 3.67
CA VAL A 184 -13.64 -9.95 3.02
C VAL A 184 -14.26 -9.35 1.75
N CYS A 185 -14.26 -8.02 1.66
CA CYS A 185 -14.86 -7.25 0.56
C CYS A 185 -13.95 -7.14 -0.66
N ALA A 186 -12.68 -7.51 -0.52
CA ALA A 186 -11.61 -7.19 -1.44
C ALA A 186 -11.81 -7.64 -2.91
N MET A 187 -12.82 -8.45 -3.23
CA MET A 187 -12.96 -9.05 -4.57
C MET A 187 -14.37 -9.13 -5.14
N ARG A 188 -15.41 -8.63 -4.44
CA ARG A 188 -16.79 -8.84 -4.90
C ARG A 188 -17.06 -8.14 -6.24
N GLY A 189 -17.11 -8.93 -7.31
CA GLY A 189 -17.59 -8.53 -8.64
C GLY A 189 -16.60 -7.72 -9.51
N ARG A 190 -15.32 -7.68 -9.15
CA ARG A 190 -14.31 -6.86 -9.85
C ARG A 190 -13.72 -7.61 -11.05
N SER A 191 -14.12 -7.23 -12.27
CA SER A 191 -13.48 -7.70 -13.51
C SER A 191 -12.35 -6.77 -13.98
N ASP A 192 -12.19 -5.63 -13.32
CA ASP A 192 -11.33 -4.50 -13.65
C ASP A 192 -10.15 -4.35 -12.67
N LEU A 193 -9.74 -5.44 -12.01
CA LEU A 193 -8.60 -5.39 -11.08
C LEU A 193 -7.38 -4.78 -11.77
N GLN A 194 -6.68 -3.92 -11.03
CA GLN A 194 -5.42 -3.38 -11.49
C GLN A 194 -4.48 -4.55 -11.80
N LYS A 195 -3.97 -4.55 -13.02
CA LYS A 195 -2.94 -5.51 -13.42
C LYS A 195 -1.59 -4.92 -13.08
N ALA A 196 -0.90 -5.52 -12.12
CA ALA A 196 0.49 -5.16 -11.84
C ALA A 196 1.34 -5.30 -13.10
N SER A 197 2.29 -4.38 -13.31
CA SER A 197 3.25 -4.50 -14.40
C SER A 197 4.06 -5.78 -14.23
N ARG A 198 4.45 -6.42 -15.33
CA ARG A 198 5.42 -7.52 -15.26
C ARG A 198 6.83 -6.96 -15.14
N GLY A 199 7.67 -7.63 -14.35
CA GLY A 199 9.08 -7.31 -14.28
C GLY A 199 9.76 -7.41 -15.66
N LYS A 200 10.75 -6.55 -15.91
CA LYS A 200 11.41 -6.44 -17.22
C LYS A 200 12.87 -6.06 -17.11
N TRP A 201 13.66 -6.50 -18.10
CA TRP A 201 15.06 -6.08 -18.26
C TRP A 201 15.12 -4.73 -18.99
N ILE A 202 15.85 -3.78 -18.42
CA ILE A 202 16.08 -2.44 -18.98
C ILE A 202 17.56 -2.12 -18.79
N ASN A 203 18.27 -1.76 -19.86
CA ASN A 203 19.69 -1.39 -19.82
C ASN A 203 20.58 -2.44 -19.10
N GLY A 204 20.25 -3.72 -19.23
CA GLY A 204 21.01 -4.81 -18.61
C GLY A 204 20.66 -5.10 -17.14
N ARG A 205 19.69 -4.40 -16.55
CA ARG A 205 19.20 -4.63 -15.19
C ARG A 205 17.74 -5.06 -15.18
N PHE A 206 17.38 -6.03 -14.35
CA PHE A 206 15.98 -6.40 -14.13
C PHE A 206 15.31 -5.44 -13.16
N PHE A 207 14.07 -5.05 -13.45
CA PHE A 207 13.22 -4.26 -12.57
C PHE A 207 11.93 -5.03 -12.30
N SER A 208 11.57 -5.18 -11.02
CA SER A 208 10.31 -5.82 -10.62
C SER A 208 9.09 -5.06 -11.14
N GLY A 209 7.96 -5.76 -11.23
CA GLY A 209 6.68 -5.15 -11.60
C GLY A 209 6.32 -3.97 -10.70
N LYS A 210 6.51 -4.17 -9.40
CA LYS A 210 6.18 -3.19 -8.35
C LYS A 210 6.96 -1.88 -8.51
N VAL A 211 8.24 -1.97 -8.86
CA VAL A 211 9.08 -0.78 -9.11
C VAL A 211 8.58 -0.02 -10.33
N LEU A 212 8.23 -0.72 -11.41
CA LEU A 212 7.72 -0.07 -12.62
C LEU A 212 6.40 0.66 -12.39
N ASP A 213 5.50 0.05 -11.61
CA ASP A 213 4.22 0.67 -11.24
C ASP A 213 4.45 1.92 -10.39
N LEU A 214 5.33 1.86 -9.39
CA LEU A 214 5.69 3.02 -8.57
C LEU A 214 6.26 4.17 -9.41
N LEU A 215 7.18 3.89 -10.34
CA LEU A 215 7.80 4.92 -11.18
C LEU A 215 6.74 5.60 -12.07
N ALA A 216 5.79 4.82 -12.60
CA ALA A 216 4.66 5.36 -13.36
C ALA A 216 3.75 6.25 -12.50
N GLU A 217 3.54 5.90 -11.22
CA GLU A 217 2.72 6.66 -10.27
C GLU A 217 3.39 7.98 -9.83
N THR A 218 4.70 7.97 -9.62
CA THR A 218 5.44 9.06 -8.94
C THR A 218 6.18 10.00 -9.88
N ARG A 219 6.13 9.74 -11.20
CA ARG A 219 6.90 10.45 -12.24
C ARG A 219 8.43 10.31 -12.12
N ALA A 220 8.93 9.50 -11.19
CA ALA A 220 10.33 9.10 -11.18
C ALA A 220 10.65 8.22 -12.39
N THR A 221 11.91 8.21 -12.82
CA THR A 221 12.34 7.49 -14.01
C THR A 221 13.34 6.38 -13.68
N ILE A 222 13.55 5.49 -14.65
CA ILE A 222 14.64 4.49 -14.57
C ILE A 222 16.00 5.18 -14.41
N ALA A 223 16.19 6.35 -15.03
CA ALA A 223 17.44 7.10 -14.89
C ALA A 223 17.65 7.61 -13.46
N ASP A 224 16.59 7.94 -12.72
CA ASP A 224 16.68 8.34 -11.32
C ASP A 224 17.06 7.13 -10.44
N VAL A 225 16.52 5.96 -10.73
CA VAL A 225 16.89 4.70 -10.06
C VAL A 225 18.36 4.36 -10.28
N GLU A 226 18.85 4.38 -11.53
CA GLU A 226 20.26 4.12 -11.82
C GLU A 226 21.17 5.18 -11.17
N ARG A 227 20.74 6.45 -11.12
CA ARG A 227 21.48 7.50 -10.40
C ARG A 227 21.58 7.21 -8.90
N CYS A 228 20.51 6.74 -8.26
CA CYS A 228 20.60 6.31 -6.86
C CYS A 228 21.57 5.14 -6.69
N ILE A 229 21.55 4.15 -7.58
CA ILE A 229 22.44 2.99 -7.49
C ILE A 229 23.91 3.42 -7.65
N GLU A 230 24.20 4.36 -8.56
CA GLU A 230 25.57 4.81 -8.86
C GLU A 230 26.12 5.81 -7.82
N HIS A 231 25.27 6.71 -7.31
CA HIS A 231 25.71 7.86 -6.52
C HIS A 231 25.03 7.99 -5.15
N GLY A 232 24.06 7.15 -4.85
CA GLY A 232 23.34 7.15 -3.58
C GLY A 232 24.16 6.57 -2.43
N ILE A 233 23.71 6.87 -1.21
CA ILE A 233 24.27 6.32 0.03
C ILE A 233 23.82 4.87 0.13
N ARG A 234 24.78 3.94 0.18
CA ARG A 234 24.49 2.50 0.25
C ARG A 234 24.39 1.99 1.68
N ALA A 235 23.48 1.06 1.92
CA ALA A 235 23.35 0.37 3.20
C ALA A 235 22.94 -1.10 2.99
N PRO A 236 23.52 -2.06 3.75
CA PRO A 236 23.09 -3.45 3.72
C PRO A 236 21.72 -3.61 4.39
N HIS A 237 20.92 -4.58 3.92
CA HIS A 237 19.60 -4.88 4.45
C HIS A 237 19.31 -6.38 4.36
N GLY A 238 19.84 -7.14 5.33
CA GLY A 238 19.81 -8.60 5.30
C GLY A 238 20.55 -9.16 4.08
N GLN A 239 19.84 -9.90 3.23
CA GLN A 239 20.37 -10.44 1.97
C GLN A 239 20.35 -9.43 0.80
N PHE A 240 19.83 -8.22 1.02
CA PHE A 240 19.72 -7.18 0.00
C PHE A 240 20.68 -6.04 0.28
N GLU A 241 20.92 -5.25 -0.75
CA GLU A 241 21.51 -3.92 -0.63
C GLU A 241 20.47 -2.86 -0.96
N SER A 242 20.65 -1.69 -0.35
CA SER A 242 19.84 -0.51 -0.65
C SER A 242 20.73 0.68 -1.00
N CYS A 243 20.20 1.60 -1.81
CA CYS A 243 20.73 2.95 -1.98
C CYS A 243 19.68 3.97 -1.56
N THR A 244 20.12 5.12 -1.04
CA THR A 244 19.28 6.29 -0.81
C THR A 244 19.90 7.51 -1.49
N TRP A 245 19.10 8.22 -2.27
CA TRP A 245 19.41 9.49 -2.93
C TRP A 245 18.61 10.62 -2.29
N VAL A 246 19.31 11.62 -1.76
CA VAL A 246 18.73 12.76 -1.02
C VAL A 246 18.56 14.00 -1.93
N GLY A 247 18.42 13.79 -3.24
CA GLY A 247 18.13 14.88 -4.19
C GLY A 247 16.63 14.99 -4.49
N GLU A 248 16.29 15.66 -5.60
CA GLU A 248 14.93 15.71 -6.12
C GLU A 248 14.78 14.78 -7.34
N PRO A 249 13.88 13.79 -7.30
CA PRO A 249 13.08 13.38 -6.13
C PRO A 249 13.92 12.65 -5.07
N PHE A 250 13.42 12.59 -3.83
CA PHE A 250 14.01 11.70 -2.85
C PHE A 250 13.70 10.27 -3.28
N LEU A 251 14.72 9.40 -3.29
CA LEU A 251 14.58 8.05 -3.82
C LEU A 251 15.37 7.07 -2.95
N TRP A 252 14.76 5.93 -2.65
CA TRP A 252 15.49 4.76 -2.18
C TRP A 252 15.19 3.56 -3.07
N VAL A 253 16.17 2.68 -3.21
CA VAL A 253 16.09 1.51 -4.10
C VAL A 253 16.69 0.32 -3.36
N MET A 254 16.05 -0.85 -3.46
CA MET A 254 16.54 -2.12 -2.94
C MET A 254 16.80 -3.09 -4.08
N PHE A 255 17.95 -3.76 -4.02
CA PHE A 255 18.40 -4.70 -5.04
C PHE A 255 19.14 -5.89 -4.42
N ASP A 256 19.14 -7.02 -5.13
CA ASP A 256 19.86 -8.23 -4.70
C ASP A 256 21.32 -8.26 -5.18
N ASP A 257 22.03 -9.32 -4.83
CA ASP A 257 23.44 -9.57 -5.17
C ASP A 257 23.71 -9.64 -6.68
N SER A 258 22.71 -10.06 -7.46
CA SER A 258 22.75 -10.06 -8.92
C SER A 258 22.43 -8.69 -9.54
N GLY A 259 22.09 -7.71 -8.70
CA GLY A 259 21.78 -6.34 -9.08
C GLY A 259 20.36 -6.14 -9.62
N ARG A 260 19.44 -7.10 -9.43
CA ARG A 260 18.02 -6.91 -9.81
C ARG A 260 17.38 -5.89 -8.89
N VAL A 261 16.64 -4.92 -9.43
CA VAL A 261 15.88 -3.94 -8.65
C VAL A 261 14.55 -4.55 -8.24
N LEU A 262 14.38 -4.77 -6.95
CA LEU A 262 13.22 -5.48 -6.40
C LEU A 262 12.18 -4.53 -5.84
N MET A 263 12.63 -3.44 -5.21
CA MET A 263 11.77 -2.44 -4.58
C MET A 263 12.38 -1.04 -4.74
N ALA A 264 11.51 -0.03 -4.69
CA ALA A 264 11.91 1.36 -4.61
C ALA A 264 10.85 2.14 -3.83
N GLY A 265 11.19 3.36 -3.42
CA GLY A 265 10.24 4.33 -2.90
C GLY A 265 10.68 5.74 -3.25
N VAL A 266 9.70 6.58 -3.57
CA VAL A 266 9.89 7.96 -4.01
C VAL A 266 9.13 8.87 -3.06
N ARG A 267 9.72 10.00 -2.68
CA ARG A 267 9.08 11.03 -1.87
C ARG A 267 9.33 12.42 -2.43
#